data_AF-A0A7C7P188-F1
#
_entry.id   AF-A0A7C7P188-F1
#
_cell.length_a   1.000
_cell.length_b   1.000
_cell.length_c   1.000
_cell.angle_alpha   90.00
_cell.angle_beta   90.00
_cell.angle_gamma   90.00
#
_symmetry.space_group_name_H-M   'P 1'
#
loop_
_entity.id
_entity.type
_entity.pdbx_description
1 polymer ?
#
loop_
_entity_poly.entity_id
_entity_poly.type
_entity_poly.pdbx_seq_one_letter_code
_entity_poly.pdbx_strand_id
1 'polypeptide(L)' 'YRSDLLMIYLDREGIAVSSGSACSSGDIKPSRILSEMEINDEINICSLRISFGTGNTLEDVGYLTTCFKSTLERIRSSA' A
#
# COMPACT_ATOMS: atom_id res chain seq x y z
N TYR A 1 -4.23 10.54 -0.01
CA TYR A 1 -4.96 9.35 0.42
C TYR A 1 -4.07 8.58 1.36
N ARG A 2 -4.43 8.48 2.64
CA ARG A 2 -3.61 7.74 3.59
C ARG A 2 -3.62 6.25 3.21
N SER A 3 -2.46 5.60 3.36
CA SER A 3 -2.23 4.22 2.90
C SER A 3 -2.95 3.15 3.74
N ASP A 4 -3.50 3.50 4.92
CA ASP A 4 -4.26 2.61 5.80
C ASP A 4 -5.47 2.00 5.10
N LEU A 5 -6.30 2.83 4.46
CA LEU A 5 -7.51 2.34 3.81
C LEU A 5 -7.17 1.37 2.68
N LEU A 6 -6.14 1.68 1.89
CA LEU A 6 -5.65 0.78 0.84
C LEU A 6 -5.19 -0.55 1.42
N MET A 7 -4.39 -0.52 2.49
CA MET A 7 -3.90 -1.74 3.15
C MET A 7 -5.05 -2.58 3.71
N ILE A 8 -6.02 -1.98 4.39
CA ILE A 8 -7.17 -2.68 5.00
C ILE A 8 -8.01 -3.38 3.93
N TYR A 9 -8.30 -2.70 2.83
CA TYR A 9 -9.12 -3.29 1.77
C TYR A 9 -8.36 -4.37 1.00
N LEU A 10 -7.07 -4.19 0.72
CA LEU A 10 -6.26 -5.21 0.06
C LEU A 10 -6.09 -6.45 0.96
N ASP A 11 -5.91 -6.28 2.27
CA ASP A 11 -5.85 -7.39 3.24
C ASP A 11 -7.14 -8.22 3.23
N ARG A 12 -8.31 -7.57 3.12
CA ARG A 12 -9.61 -8.27 2.97
C ARG A 12 -9.72 -9.09 1.69
N GLU A 13 -9.01 -8.68 0.64
CA GLU A 13 -8.89 -9.43 -0.62
C GLU A 13 -7.75 -10.48 -0.55
N GLY A 14 -7.14 -10.70 0.62
CA GLY A 14 -6.07 -11.67 0.83
C GLY A 14 -4.70 -11.21 0.33
N ILE A 15 -4.50 -9.92 0.08
CA ILE A 15 -3.25 -9.35 -0.45
C ILE A 15 -2.47 -8.67 0.68
N ALA A 16 -1.32 -9.23 1.02
CA ALA A 16 -0.41 -8.65 2.01
C ALA A 16 0.44 -7.52 1.40
N VAL A 17 0.36 -6.31 1.97
CA VAL A 17 1.11 -5.11 1.58
C VAL A 17 1.56 -4.32 2.81
N SER A 18 2.43 -3.32 2.65
CA SER A 18 2.95 -2.52 3.75
C SER A 18 3.11 -1.05 3.36
N SER A 19 2.96 -0.10 4.28
CA SER A 19 3.24 1.33 4.06
C SER A 19 4.62 1.79 4.57
N GLY A 20 5.43 0.89 5.13
CA GLY A 20 6.71 1.24 5.75
C GLY A 20 7.64 0.05 6.02
N SER A 21 8.60 0.22 6.92
CA SER A 21 9.44 -0.89 7.38
C SER A 21 8.58 -1.94 8.09
N ALA A 22 8.89 -3.22 7.87
CA ALA A 22 8.06 -4.36 8.32
C ALA A 22 7.81 -4.41 9.84
N CYS A 23 8.53 -3.64 10.65
CA CYS A 23 8.39 -3.56 12.10
C CYS A 23 7.39 -2.48 12.58
N SER A 24 6.79 -1.71 11.68
CA SER A 24 5.89 -0.60 12.01
C SER A 24 4.43 -1.06 12.06
N SER A 25 4.10 -2.02 12.92
CA SER A 25 2.72 -2.49 13.06
C SER A 25 1.87 -1.47 13.82
N GLY A 26 0.85 -0.91 13.16
CA GLY A 26 -0.23 -0.13 13.79
C GLY A 26 -0.15 1.39 13.65
N ASP A 27 1.02 1.95 13.33
CA ASP A 27 1.24 3.40 13.22
C ASP A 27 1.66 3.78 11.79
N ILE A 28 0.84 4.59 11.11
CA ILE A 28 1.23 5.20 9.83
C ILE A 28 2.05 6.45 10.13
N LYS A 29 3.35 6.35 9.88
CA LYS A 29 4.30 7.45 9.97
C LYS A 29 4.97 7.66 8.61
N PRO A 30 5.39 8.88 8.28
CA PRO A 30 6.24 9.12 7.12
C PRO A 30 7.44 8.17 7.11
N SER A 31 7.73 7.59 5.95
CA SER A 31 8.94 6.80 5.75
C SER A 31 10.16 7.70 5.88
N ARG A 32 11.07 7.36 6.79
CA ARG A 32 12.36 8.04 6.97
C ARG A 32 13.12 8.15 5.65
N ILE A 33 13.11 7.10 4.82
CA ILE A 33 13.83 7.09 3.54
C ILE A 33 13.20 8.08 2.55
N LEU A 34 11.87 8.12 2.47
CA LEU A 34 11.19 9.08 1.58
C LEU A 34 11.39 10.52 2.06
N SER A 35 11.44 10.75 3.38
CA SER A 35 11.78 12.06 3.94
C SER A 35 13.23 12.47 3.63
N GLU A 36 14.19 11.53 3.68
CA GLU A 36 15.59 11.76 3.27
C GLU A 36 15.72 12.03 1.76
N MET A 37 14.76 11.55 0.96
CA MET A 37 14.62 11.89 -0.47
C MET A 37 13.86 13.20 -0.71
N GLU A 38 13.63 14.01 0.33
CA GLU A 38 12.92 15.29 0.28
C GLU A 38 11.47 15.18 -0.22
N ILE A 39 10.84 14.00 -0.06
CA ILE A 39 9.41 13.83 -0.35
C ILE A 39 8.60 14.43 0.80
N ASN A 40 7.66 15.31 0.44
CA ASN A 40 6.74 15.93 1.38
C ASN A 40 5.95 14.88 2.19
N ASP A 41 5.80 15.11 3.50
CA ASP A 41 5.15 14.17 4.41
C ASP A 41 3.69 13.84 4.03
N GLU A 42 2.95 14.79 3.45
CA GLU A 42 1.58 14.55 2.95
C GLU A 42 1.55 13.49 1.84
N ILE A 43 2.58 13.46 0.99
CA ILE A 43 2.75 12.45 -0.07
C ILE A 43 3.34 11.17 0.52
N ASN A 44 4.28 11.29 1.47
CA ASN A 44 4.98 10.18 2.09
C ASN A 44 4.01 9.21 2.80
N ILE A 45 3.05 9.73 3.56
CA ILE A 45 2.03 8.90 4.24
C ILE A 45 1.06 8.20 3.27
N CYS A 46 1.03 8.62 2.00
CA CYS A 46 0.24 8.00 0.94
C CYS A 46 0.98 6.82 0.27
N SER A 47 2.23 6.53 0.66
CA SER A 47 3.03 5.49 0.03
C SER A 47 2.57 4.08 0.39
N LEU A 48 2.64 3.18 -0.59
CA LEU A 48 2.38 1.74 -0.44
C LEU A 48 3.57 0.97 -1.04
N ARG A 49 4.10 0.02 -0.29
CA ARG A 49 5.18 -0.88 -0.70
C ARG A 49 4.60 -2.26 -0.98
N ILE A 50 4.93 -2.76 -2.17
CA ILE A 50 4.67 -4.12 -2.62
C ILE A 50 6.02 -4.75 -2.89
N SER A 51 6.23 -5.96 -2.37
CA SER A 51 7.49 -6.69 -2.52
C SER A 51 7.19 -8.08 -3.03
N PHE A 52 7.86 -8.46 -4.11
CA PHE A 52 7.68 -9.77 -4.74
C PHE A 52 8.80 -10.72 -4.29
N GLY A 53 8.46 -11.98 -4.11
CA GLY A 53 9.38 -13.09 -3.86
C GLY A 53 9.40 -14.07 -5.04
N THR A 54 10.28 -15.06 -4.96
CA THR A 54 10.46 -16.09 -6.01
C THR A 54 9.22 -16.97 -6.22
N GLY A 55 8.28 -16.98 -5.27
CA GLY A 55 7.04 -17.73 -5.36
C GLY A 55 5.90 -16.98 -6.04
N ASN A 56 6.07 -15.69 -6.37
CA ASN A 56 5.01 -14.94 -7.04
C ASN A 56 4.91 -15.28 -8.52
N THR A 57 3.68 -15.29 -9.03
CA THR A 57 3.37 -15.56 -10.43
C THR A 57 2.82 -14.31 -11.14
N LEU A 58 2.70 -14.39 -12.47
CA LEU A 58 2.05 -13.32 -13.24
C LEU A 58 0.55 -13.24 -12.93
N GLU A 59 -0.06 -14.37 -12.59
CA GLU A 59 -1.45 -14.46 -12.14
C GLU A 59 -1.64 -13.69 -10.83
N ASP A 60 -0.72 -13.81 -9.86
CA ASP A 60 -0.74 -13.04 -8.62
C ASP A 60 -0.69 -11.53 -8.89
N VAL A 61 0.18 -11.10 -9.82
CA VAL A 61 0.29 -9.68 -10.22
C VAL A 61 -0.99 -9.20 -10.90
N GLY A 62 -1.61 -10.04 -11.73
CA GLY A 62 -2.89 -9.75 -12.37
C GLY A 62 -4.03 -9.60 -11.36
N TYR A 63 -4.09 -10.50 -10.38
CA TYR A 63 -5.05 -10.43 -9.28
C TYR A 63 -4.84 -9.19 -8.43
N LEU A 64 -3.59 -8.93 -8.00
CA LEU A 64 -3.20 -7.72 -7.29
C LEU A 64 -3.65 -6.46 -8.02
N THR A 65 -3.38 -6.35 -9.32
CA THR A 65 -3.75 -5.18 -10.12
C THR A 65 -5.28 -4.98 -10.17
N THR A 66 -6.04 -6.07 -10.23
CA THR A 66 -7.50 -6.04 -10.25
C THR A 66 -8.06 -5.54 -8.92
N CYS A 67 -7.62 -6.13 -7.80
CA CYS A 67 -8.05 -5.73 -6.46
C CYS A 67 -7.61 -4.31 -6.12
N PHE A 68 -6.40 -3.92 -6.52
CA PHE A 68 -5.88 -2.56 -6.31
C PHE A 68 -6.73 -1.50 -7.01
N LYS A 69 -7.09 -1.73 -8.28
CA LYS A 69 -8.00 -0.83 -9.03
C LYS A 69 -9.37 -0.74 -8.36
N SER A 70 -9.97 -1.89 -8.02
CA SER A 70 -11.29 -1.91 -7.37
C SER A 70 -11.27 -1.16 -6.03
N THR A 71 -10.21 -1.35 -5.24
CA THR A 71 -10.02 -0.67 -3.96
C THR A 71 -9.88 0.84 -4.13
N LEU A 72 -9.07 1.29 -5.10
CA LEU A 72 -8.90 2.71 -5.39
C LEU A 72 -10.23 3.38 -5.77
N GLU A 73 -11.02 2.75 -6.63
CA GLU A 73 -12.33 3.28 -7.03
C GLU A 73 -13.30 3.34 -5.85
N ARG A 74 -13.28 2.35 -4.94
CA ARG A 74 -14.06 2.37 -3.70
C ARG A 74 -13.66 3.52 -2.76
N ILE A 75 -12.37 3.73 -2.57
CA ILE A 75 -11.87 4.82 -1.71
C ILE A 75 -12.24 6.18 -2.32
N ARG A 76 -12.14 6.33 -3.64
CA ARG A 76 -12.49 7.56 -4.36
C ARG A 76 -13.98 7.87 -4.33
N SER A 77 -14.85 6.86 -4.40
CA SER A 77 -16.31 7.06 -4.36
C SER A 77 -16.87 7.30 -2.95
N SER A 78 -16.08 6.98 -1.92
CA SER A 78 -16.44 7.16 -0.51
C SER A 78 -15.85 8.44 0.11
N ALA A 79 -15.11 9.23 -0.68
CA ALA A 79 -14.49 10.51 -0.32
C ALA A 79 -15.25 11.67 -0.99
#